data_AF-A0A6M0AKI3-F1
#
_entry.id   AF-A0A6M0AKI3-F1
#
_cell.length_a   1.000
_cell.length_b   1.000
_cell.length_c   1.000
_cell.angle_alpha   90.00
_cell.angle_beta   90.00
_cell.angle_gamma   90.00
#
_symmetry.space_group_name_H-M   'P 1'
#
loop_
_entity.id
_entity.type
_entity.pdbx_description
1 polymer ?
#
loop_
_entity_poly.entity_id
_entity_poly.type
_entity_poly.pdbx_seq_one_letter_code
_entity_poly.pdbx_strand_id
1 'polypeptide(L)' 'NALIARLQDNDSLVRWNAAYALGNLGKTSNHILPTVIEWIEQHQDSDYVGSGIDALWDLVLGEE' A
#
# COMPACT_ATOMS: atom_id res chain seq x y z
N ASN A 1 -0.94 -9.16 -6.30
CA ASN A 1 -1.78 -9.28 -5.08
C ASN A 1 -3.05 -8.45 -5.23
N ALA A 2 -4.21 -9.03 -4.88
CA ALA A 2 -5.50 -8.34 -5.00
C ALA A 2 -5.55 -7.00 -4.26
N LEU A 3 -4.86 -6.87 -3.12
CA LEU A 3 -4.77 -5.64 -2.33
C LEU A 3 -3.97 -4.52 -3.01
N ILE A 4 -2.86 -4.84 -3.69
CA ILE A 4 -2.06 -3.83 -4.40
C ILE A 4 -2.87 -3.20 -5.53
N ALA A 5 -3.68 -4.00 -6.23
CA ALA A 5 -4.58 -3.48 -7.26
C ALA A 5 -5.70 -2.58 -6.71
N ARG A 6 -5.96 -2.60 -5.39
CA ARG A 6 -6.93 -1.72 -4.71
C ARG A 6 -6.32 -0.41 -4.24
N LEU A 7 -5.00 -0.21 -4.32
CA LEU A 7 -4.37 1.09 -4.05
C LEU A 7 -4.74 2.16 -5.07
N GLN A 8 -5.34 1.79 -6.20
CA GLN A 8 -5.85 2.66 -7.26
C GLN A 8 -7.37 2.55 -7.42
N ASP A 9 -8.07 2.03 -6.41
CA ASP A 9 -9.52 1.98 -6.45
C ASP A 9 -10.11 3.39 -6.46
N ASN A 10 -11.24 3.59 -7.13
CA ASN A 10 -11.89 4.91 -7.18
C ASN A 10 -12.42 5.32 -5.80
N ASP A 11 -12.84 4.35 -4.98
CA ASP A 11 -13.31 4.61 -3.63
C ASP A 11 -12.13 4.82 -2.66
N SER A 12 -12.09 5.98 -2.02
CA SER A 12 -11.03 6.32 -1.06
C SER A 12 -11.00 5.41 0.16
N LEU A 13 -12.15 4.90 0.62
CA LEU A 13 -12.22 3.94 1.72
C LEU A 13 -11.61 2.60 1.31
N VAL A 14 -11.80 2.19 0.05
CA VAL A 14 -11.20 0.95 -0.47
C VAL A 14 -9.69 1.08 -0.54
N ARG A 15 -9.16 2.22 -1.00
CA ARG A 15 -7.71 2.49 -1.03
C ARG A 15 -7.10 2.48 0.37
N TRP A 16 -7.72 3.17 1.32
CA TRP A 16 -7.25 3.22 2.71
C TRP A 16 -7.24 1.83 3.35
N ASN A 17 -8.32 1.06 3.21
CA ASN A 17 -8.38 -0.31 3.71
C ASN A 17 -7.32 -1.22 3.07
N ALA A 18 -7.03 -1.02 1.78
CA ALA A 18 -5.98 -1.77 1.09
C ALA A 18 -4.59 -1.45 1.64
N ALA A 19 -4.27 -0.16 1.83
CA ALA A 19 -3.02 0.28 2.44
C ALA A 19 -2.85 -0.29 3.86
N TYR A 20 -3.88 -0.15 4.70
CA TYR A 20 -3.89 -0.66 6.07
C TYR A 20 -3.70 -2.19 6.12
N ALA A 21 -4.41 -2.93 5.26
CA ALA A 21 -4.28 -4.38 5.18
C ALA A 21 -2.87 -4.81 4.71
N LEU A 22 -2.26 -4.06 3.79
CA LEU A 22 -0.89 -4.29 3.35
C LEU A 22 0.12 -4.02 4.47
N GLY A 23 -0.07 -2.96 5.25
CA GLY A 23 0.73 -2.67 6.45
C GLY A 23 0.70 -3.82 7.45
N ASN A 24 -0.50 -4.29 7.80
CA ASN A 24 -0.68 -5.42 8.71
C ASN A 24 -0.10 -6.74 8.18
N LEU A 25 -0.24 -7.00 6.88
CA LEU A 25 0.38 -8.17 6.25
C LEU A 25 1.91 -8.06 6.25
N GLY A 26 2.45 -6.85 6.04
CA GLY A 26 3.87 -6.55 6.08
C GLY A 26 4.55 -6.94 7.38
N LYS A 27 3.86 -6.78 8.53
CA LYS A 27 4.33 -7.24 9.84
C LYS A 27 4.57 -8.76 9.91
N THR A 28 3.92 -9.53 9.04
CA THR A 28 3.99 -11.00 9.00
C THR A 28 4.72 -11.54 7.78
N SER A 29 4.94 -10.72 6.75
CA SER A 29 5.47 -11.15 5.46
C SER A 29 6.45 -10.15 4.86
N ASN A 30 7.71 -10.57 4.76
CA ASN A 30 8.81 -9.75 4.24
C ASN A 30 8.68 -9.41 2.74
N HIS A 31 7.78 -10.06 2.00
CA HIS A 31 7.61 -9.83 0.56
C HIS A 31 6.69 -8.64 0.26
N ILE A 32 5.93 -8.14 1.24
CA ILE A 32 4.98 -7.05 1.00
C ILE A 32 5.72 -5.73 0.77
N LEU A 33 6.76 -5.45 1.56
CA LEU A 33 7.56 -4.23 1.44
C LEU A 33 8.12 -4.01 0.01
N PRO A 34 8.88 -4.94 -0.60
CA PRO A 34 9.39 -4.74 -1.95
C PRO A 34 8.27 -4.65 -3.00
N THR A 35 7.13 -5.30 -2.78
CA THR A 35 6.02 -5.25 -3.75
C THR A 35 5.31 -3.89 -3.73
N VAL A 36 5.19 -3.25 -2.55
CA VAL A 36 4.64 -1.89 -2.44
C VAL A 36 5.60 -0.86 -3.03
N ILE A 37 6.92 -1.03 -2.83
CA ILE A 37 7.95 -0.18 -3.45
C ILE A 37 7.86 -0.26 -4.99
N GLU A 38 7.84 -1.46 -5.54
CA GLU A 38 7.72 -1.67 -6.99
C GLU A 38 6.43 -1.03 -7.56
N TRP A 39 5.32 -1.14 -6.83
CA TRP A 39 4.07 -0.51 -7.25
C TRP A 39 4.19 1.02 -7.30
N ILE A 40 4.81 1.65 -6.30
CA ILE A 40 5.03 3.10 -6.27
C ILE A 40 5.93 3.54 -7.42
N GLU A 41 7.02 2.82 -7.68
CA GLU A 41 7.94 3.11 -8.79
C GLU A 41 7.22 3.08 -10.16
N GLN A 42 6.26 2.17 -10.34
CA GLN A 42 5.47 2.08 -11.57
C GLN A 42 4.36 3.14 -11.68
N HIS A 43 3.93 3.73 -10.56
CA HIS A 43 2.77 4.62 -10.49
C HIS A 43 3.12 6.00 -9.92
N GLN A 44 4.36 6.48 -10.07
CA GLN A 44 4.82 7.76 -9.52
C GLN A 44 3.98 8.96 -9.98
N ASP A 45 3.51 8.94 -11.23
CA ASP A 45 2.67 9.99 -11.82
C ASP A 45 1.16 9.78 -11.58
N SER A 46 0.78 8.78 -10.79
CA SER A 46 -0.62 8.47 -10.53
C SER A 46 -1.19 9.36 -9.42
N ASP A 47 -2.43 9.83 -9.61
CA ASP A 47 -3.21 10.50 -8.56
C ASP A 47 -3.41 9.62 -7.31
N TYR A 48 -3.22 8.30 -7.44
CA TYR A 48 -3.39 7.33 -6.37
C TYR A 48 -2.10 6.93 -5.65
N VAL A 49 -0.94 7.47 -6.07
CA VAL A 49 0.39 7.11 -5.53
C VAL A 49 0.46 7.31 -4.01
N GLY A 50 -0.28 8.28 -3.47
CA GLY A 50 -0.41 8.55 -2.04
C GLY A 50 -0.83 7.30 -1.25
N SER A 51 -1.71 6.47 -1.80
CA SER A 51 -2.15 5.23 -1.13
C SER A 51 -1.02 4.21 -0.99
N GLY A 52 -0.09 4.18 -1.95
CA GLY A 52 1.12 3.36 -1.84
C GLY A 52 2.06 3.89 -0.76
N ILE A 53 2.19 5.21 -0.64
CA ILE A 53 2.99 5.86 0.40
C ILE A 53 2.38 5.60 1.78
N ASP A 54 1.05 5.68 1.92
CA ASP A 54 0.34 5.32 3.15
C ASP A 54 0.60 3.86 3.53
N ALA A 55 0.55 2.95 2.55
CA ALA A 55 0.87 1.54 2.79
C ALA A 55 2.32 1.34 3.27
N LEU A 56 3.29 2.10 2.72
CA LEU A 56 4.68 2.07 3.20
C LEU A 56 4.82 2.63 4.61
N TRP A 57 4.10 3.71 4.93
CA TRP A 57 4.07 4.28 6.27
C TRP A 57 3.63 3.22 7.29
N ASP A 58 2.53 2.53 7.03
CA ASP A 58 1.99 1.49 7.90
C ASP A 58 2.91 0.26 8.01
N LEU A 59 3.62 -0.05 6.92
CA LEU A 59 4.61 -1.14 6.85
C LEU A 59 5.84 -0.87 7.72
N VAL A 60 6.34 0.37 7.74
CA VAL A 60 7.62 0.72 8.36
C VAL A 60 7.45 1.18 9.80
N LEU A 61 6.42 1.98 10.08
CA LEU A 61 6.22 2.60 11.38
C LEU A 61 5.28 1.81 12.28
N GLY A 62 4.43 0.95 11.70
CA GLY A 62 3.55 0.02 12.40
C GLY A 62 2.80 0.68 13.54
N GLU A 63 1.61 1.23 13.27
CA GLU A 63 0.77 1.99 14.22
C GLU A 63 1.02 1.65 15.71
N GLU A 64 1.47 2.65 16.48
CA GLU A 64 1.48 2.63 17.95
C GLU A 64 0.07 2.47 18.52
#